data_AF-A0A4P7N8X1-F1
#
_entry.id   AF-A0A4P7N8X1-F1
#
_cell.length_a   1.000
_cell.length_b   1.000
_cell.length_c   1.000
_cell.angle_alpha   90.00
_cell.angle_beta   90.00
_cell.angle_gamma   90.00
#
_symmetry.space_group_name_H-M   'P 1'
#
loop_
_entity.id
_entity.type
_entity.pdbx_description
1 polymer ?
#
loop_
_entity_poly.entity_id
_entity_poly.type
_entity_poly.pdbx_seq_one_letter_code
_entity_poly.pdbx_strand_id
1 'polypeptide(L)'
;MVFNPEKTHMELPAAEKIKKKTLCGCSVIVFILSVIIAVLIGAVVGLASGTGIQTARFNEANDKLQSLEASMASKSFPTGTGNAPAATTTAVIDNGCSSNPTAVNGKDYTAFELLGSTIFTMRCGKDVNAPVLMSLFVPDFNSCMDSCSSWTTYAPRMFGSNDNTTCTGVSFIPLWTNKTIALKGGAPGNCYLKKNASTGSFQTGNAGTPVHGAVVTLL
;
A
#
# COMPACT_ATOMS: atom_id res chain seq x y z
N MET A 1 -14.10 50.06 38.29
CA MET A 1 -14.94 51.07 37.64
C MET A 1 -14.13 52.34 37.48
N VAL A 2 -13.67 52.64 36.26
CA VAL A 2 -13.45 54.02 35.78
C VAL A 2 -13.67 53.95 34.28
N PHE A 3 -14.74 54.60 33.81
CA PHE A 3 -14.97 54.89 32.41
C PHE A 3 -14.08 56.06 32.00
N ASN A 4 -13.42 55.97 30.84
CA ASN A 4 -12.91 57.15 30.15
C ASN A 4 -13.24 57.05 28.65
N PRO A 5 -14.19 57.84 28.13
CA PRO A 5 -14.54 57.88 26.72
C PRO A 5 -13.86 59.09 26.06
N GLU A 6 -12.92 58.86 25.15
CA GLU A 6 -12.35 59.94 24.33
C GLU A 6 -12.29 59.56 22.84
N LYS A 7 -13.10 60.29 22.07
CA LYS A 7 -12.95 60.72 20.66
C LYS A 7 -13.12 59.69 19.53
N THR A 8 -14.35 59.74 19.01
CA THR A 8 -14.78 59.73 17.60
C THR A 8 -13.69 60.13 16.59
N HIS A 9 -13.55 59.34 15.52
CA HIS A 9 -13.44 59.72 14.09
C HIS A 9 -12.82 58.52 13.31
N MET A 10 -13.67 57.57 12.88
CA MET A 10 -13.28 56.62 11.83
C MET A 10 -13.38 57.33 10.49
N GLU A 11 -12.24 57.75 9.97
CA GLU A 11 -12.09 58.20 8.58
C GLU A 11 -12.10 56.96 7.67
N LEU A 12 -13.01 56.95 6.71
CA LEU A 12 -13.14 55.92 5.68
C LEU A 12 -11.98 56.10 4.68
N PRO A 13 -11.06 55.14 4.49
CA PRO A 13 -10.01 55.32 3.50
C PRO A 13 -10.62 55.37 2.10
N ALA A 14 -10.23 56.42 1.37
CA ALA A 14 -10.70 56.76 0.04
C ALA A 14 -10.55 55.60 -0.95
N ALA A 15 -11.55 55.47 -1.83
CA ALA A 15 -11.53 54.55 -2.97
C ALA A 15 -10.33 54.86 -3.89
N GLU A 16 -9.35 53.96 -3.89
CA GLU A 16 -8.19 54.02 -4.77
C GLU A 16 -8.62 53.73 -6.22
N LYS A 17 -8.40 54.69 -7.12
CA LYS A 17 -8.68 54.53 -8.55
C LYS A 17 -7.73 53.51 -9.17
N ILE A 18 -8.25 52.32 -9.49
CA ILE A 18 -7.51 51.28 -10.23
C ILE A 18 -7.12 51.82 -11.62
N LYS A 19 -5.84 52.19 -11.78
CA LYS A 19 -5.24 52.53 -13.07
C LYS A 19 -5.18 51.27 -13.94
N LYS A 20 -5.98 51.22 -15.01
CA LYS A 20 -5.88 50.19 -16.05
C LYS A 20 -4.51 50.30 -16.72
N LYS A 21 -3.62 49.33 -16.46
CA LYS A 21 -2.35 49.20 -17.16
C LYS A 21 -2.57 48.36 -18.41
N THR A 22 -2.45 48.99 -19.57
CA THR A 22 -2.36 48.34 -20.89
C THR A 22 -0.89 48.10 -21.18
N LEU A 23 -0.49 46.85 -21.38
CA LEU A 23 0.85 46.50 -21.84
C LEU A 23 0.71 45.85 -23.22
N CYS A 24 1.36 46.44 -24.22
CA CYS A 24 1.48 45.94 -25.59
C CYS A 24 0.13 45.69 -26.32
N GLY A 25 -0.66 46.75 -26.54
CA GLY A 25 -1.75 46.76 -27.54
C GLY A 25 -2.97 45.87 -27.27
N CYS A 26 -2.97 45.06 -26.20
CA CYS A 26 -4.12 44.29 -25.75
C CYS A 26 -4.33 44.50 -24.25
N SER A 27 -5.59 44.60 -23.84
CA SER A 27 -5.94 44.70 -22.42
C SER A 27 -5.39 43.47 -21.67
N VAL A 28 -4.73 43.66 -20.52
CA VAL A 28 -4.18 42.58 -19.68
C VAL A 28 -5.22 41.50 -19.38
N ILE A 29 -6.50 41.89 -19.34
CA ILE A 29 -7.65 41.00 -19.21
C ILE A 29 -7.72 39.97 -20.35
N VAL A 30 -7.46 40.36 -21.59
CA VAL A 30 -7.50 39.49 -22.78
C VAL A 30 -6.35 38.49 -22.76
N PHE A 31 -5.17 38.89 -22.27
CA PHE A 31 -4.02 37.99 -22.12
C PHE A 31 -4.30 36.91 -21.07
N ILE A 32 -4.86 37.28 -19.91
CA ILE A 32 -5.23 36.33 -18.86
C ILE A 32 -6.31 35.37 -19.36
N LEU A 33 -7.31 35.86 -20.10
CA LEU A 33 -8.36 35.03 -20.71
C LEU A 33 -7.79 34.01 -21.71
N SER A 34 -6.82 34.41 -22.55
CA SER A 34 -6.15 33.52 -23.50
C SER A 34 -5.41 32.36 -22.80
N VAL A 35 -4.68 32.66 -21.72
CA VAL A 35 -3.95 31.65 -20.94
C VAL A 35 -4.90 30.65 -20.29
N ILE A 36 -6.04 31.11 -19.76
CA ILE A 36 -7.05 30.23 -19.14
C ILE A 36 -7.63 29.26 -20.19
N ILE A 37 -7.96 29.75 -21.38
CA ILE A 37 -8.49 28.90 -22.47
C ILE A 37 -7.45 27.85 -22.92
N ALA A 38 -6.18 28.23 -23.01
CA ALA A 38 -5.11 27.29 -23.39
C ALA A 38 -4.96 26.12 -22.38
N VAL A 39 -5.04 26.40 -21.07
CA VAL A 39 -4.98 25.38 -20.02
C VAL A 39 -6.21 24.45 -20.08
N LEU A 40 -7.40 25.02 -20.31
CA LEU A 40 -8.64 24.23 -20.40
C LEU A 40 -8.62 23.27 -21.60
N ILE A 41 -8.08 23.68 -22.75
CA ILE A 41 -7.96 22.79 -23.93
C ILE A 41 -6.96 21.67 -23.67
N GLY A 42 -5.82 21.95 -23.04
CA GLY A 42 -4.82 20.93 -22.69
C GLY A 42 -5.38 19.85 -21.75
N ALA A 43 -6.21 20.25 -20.77
CA ALA A 43 -6.84 19.32 -19.83
C ALA A 43 -7.80 18.34 -20.52
N VAL A 44 -8.58 18.79 -21.50
CA VAL A 44 -9.58 17.95 -22.20
C VAL A 44 -8.91 16.86 -23.06
N VAL A 45 -7.75 17.14 -23.65
CA VAL A 45 -7.01 16.15 -24.46
C VAL A 45 -6.30 15.11 -23.57
N GLY A 46 -5.86 15.49 -22.37
CA GLY A 46 -5.21 14.58 -21.41
C GLY A 46 -6.15 13.55 -20.77
N LEU A 47 -7.44 13.88 -20.63
CA LEU A 47 -8.44 12.96 -20.07
C LEU A 47 -8.86 11.85 -21.06
N ALA A 48 -8.78 12.10 -22.37
CA ALA A 48 -9.17 11.12 -23.39
C ALA A 48 -8.12 10.01 -23.62
N SER A 49 -6.84 10.26 -23.35
CA SER A 49 -5.77 9.26 -23.49
C SER A 49 -5.59 8.38 -22.23
N GLY A 50 -6.20 8.74 -21.10
CA GLY A 50 -6.08 7.99 -19.84
C GLY A 50 -6.97 6.73 -19.75
N THR A 51 -8.08 6.68 -20.46
CA THR A 51 -9.06 5.57 -20.35
C THR A 51 -8.79 4.41 -21.31
N GLY A 52 -8.11 4.65 -22.44
CA GLY A 52 -7.84 3.60 -23.44
C GLY A 52 -6.81 2.55 -23.01
N ILE A 53 -5.87 2.93 -22.15
CA ILE A 53 -4.74 2.06 -21.75
C ILE A 53 -5.17 1.05 -20.67
N GLN A 54 -6.22 1.35 -19.89
CA GLN A 54 -6.75 0.44 -18.87
C GLN A 54 -7.59 -0.69 -19.49
N THR A 55 -8.36 -0.44 -20.54
CA THR A 55 -9.15 -1.49 -21.21
C THR A 55 -8.26 -2.48 -21.99
N ALA A 56 -7.18 -2.00 -22.61
CA ALA A 56 -6.22 -2.86 -23.30
C ALA A 56 -5.51 -3.83 -22.33
N ARG A 57 -5.15 -3.36 -21.12
CA ARG A 57 -4.56 -4.18 -20.05
C ARG A 57 -5.56 -5.20 -19.48
N PHE A 58 -6.85 -4.87 -19.42
CA PHE A 58 -7.89 -5.77 -18.93
C PHE A 58 -8.14 -6.92 -19.90
N ASN A 59 -8.20 -6.63 -21.20
CA ASN A 59 -8.38 -7.66 -22.23
C ASN A 59 -7.17 -8.57 -22.35
N GLU A 60 -5.94 -8.03 -22.28
CA GLU A 60 -4.72 -8.84 -22.34
C GLU A 60 -4.60 -9.81 -21.14
N ALA A 61 -5.08 -9.41 -19.96
CA ALA A 61 -5.13 -10.28 -18.79
C ALA A 61 -6.17 -11.40 -18.93
N ASN A 62 -7.33 -11.10 -19.54
CA ASN A 62 -8.37 -12.09 -19.76
C ASN A 62 -7.99 -13.10 -20.86
N ASP A 63 -7.38 -12.63 -21.94
CA ASP A 63 -6.88 -13.50 -23.01
C ASP A 63 -5.74 -14.39 -22.52
N LYS A 64 -4.86 -13.86 -21.66
CA LYS A 64 -3.83 -14.68 -21.00
C LYS A 64 -4.46 -15.73 -20.09
N LEU A 65 -5.46 -15.39 -19.26
CA LEU A 65 -6.17 -16.39 -18.44
C LEU A 65 -6.80 -17.48 -19.30
N GLN A 66 -7.48 -17.12 -20.38
CA GLN A 66 -8.12 -18.08 -21.28
C GLN A 66 -7.09 -18.97 -22.01
N SER A 67 -5.93 -18.42 -22.38
CA SER A 67 -4.84 -19.19 -22.98
C SER A 67 -4.18 -20.15 -21.98
N LEU A 68 -4.08 -19.77 -20.70
CA LEU A 68 -3.58 -20.64 -19.63
C LEU A 68 -4.58 -21.75 -19.30
N GLU A 69 -5.88 -21.44 -19.26
CA GLU A 69 -6.95 -22.43 -19.11
C GLU A 69 -6.96 -23.44 -20.28
N ALA A 70 -6.85 -22.95 -21.52
CA ALA A 70 -6.75 -23.81 -22.70
C ALA A 70 -5.47 -24.68 -22.70
N SER A 71 -4.35 -24.14 -22.22
CA SER A 71 -3.10 -24.88 -22.07
C SER A 71 -3.20 -25.97 -21.00
N MET A 72 -3.93 -25.72 -19.91
CA MET A 72 -4.18 -26.71 -18.85
C MET A 72 -5.21 -27.78 -19.26
N ALA A 73 -6.24 -27.42 -20.04
CA ALA A 73 -7.24 -28.36 -20.56
C ALA A 73 -6.64 -29.40 -21.54
N SER A 74 -5.49 -29.11 -22.15
CA SER A 74 -4.79 -30.04 -23.04
C SER A 74 -3.93 -31.10 -22.33
N LYS A 75 -3.73 -30.97 -21.01
CA LYS A 75 -3.07 -32.01 -20.18
C LYS A 75 -4.13 -32.85 -19.46
N SER A 76 -4.50 -33.96 -20.10
CA SER A 76 -5.30 -35.01 -19.47
C SER A 76 -4.54 -35.62 -18.29
N PHE A 77 -5.02 -35.40 -17.07
CA PHE A 77 -4.67 -36.20 -15.90
C PHE A 77 -5.79 -37.22 -15.66
N PRO A 78 -5.47 -38.46 -15.23
CA PRO A 78 -6.48 -39.48 -15.01
C PRO A 78 -7.52 -39.04 -13.97
N THR A 79 -8.79 -39.19 -14.33
CA THR A 79 -9.99 -38.85 -13.55
C THR A 79 -10.09 -39.75 -12.31
N GLY A 80 -9.47 -39.35 -11.20
CA GLY A 80 -9.79 -39.88 -9.88
C GLY A 80 -11.01 -39.14 -9.33
N THR A 81 -12.07 -39.87 -8.98
CA THR A 81 -13.32 -39.37 -8.36
C THR A 81 -13.16 -38.92 -6.90
N GLY A 82 -11.98 -38.41 -6.52
CA GLY A 82 -11.75 -37.79 -5.22
C GLY A 82 -12.21 -36.34 -5.23
N ASN A 83 -12.89 -35.89 -4.17
CA ASN A 83 -13.15 -34.47 -3.91
C ASN A 83 -11.85 -33.67 -4.12
N ALA A 84 -11.78 -32.91 -5.21
CA ALA A 84 -10.66 -32.01 -5.46
C ALA A 84 -10.63 -30.95 -4.34
N PRO A 85 -9.52 -30.81 -3.59
CA PRO A 85 -9.36 -29.69 -2.68
C PRO A 85 -9.47 -28.38 -3.47
N ALA A 86 -10.22 -27.41 -2.95
CA ALA A 86 -10.29 -26.08 -3.53
C ALA A 86 -8.87 -25.54 -3.77
N ALA A 87 -8.64 -24.99 -4.98
CA ALA A 87 -7.34 -24.61 -5.50
C ALA A 87 -6.45 -23.83 -4.51
N THR A 88 -5.36 -24.47 -4.10
CA THR A 88 -3.91 -24.11 -4.10
C THR A 88 -3.43 -22.64 -4.09
N THR A 89 -4.29 -21.61 -4.08
CA THR A 89 -3.90 -20.20 -4.19
C THR A 89 -3.54 -19.58 -2.85
N THR A 90 -4.29 -19.86 -1.79
CA THR A 90 -4.02 -19.32 -0.44
C THR A 90 -2.73 -19.88 0.16
N ALA A 91 -2.42 -21.15 -0.08
CA ALA A 91 -1.21 -21.80 0.42
C ALA A 91 0.08 -21.19 -0.17
N VAL A 92 0.02 -20.65 -1.39
CA VAL A 92 1.16 -19.91 -1.97
C VAL A 92 1.29 -18.53 -1.31
N ILE A 93 0.15 -17.86 -1.08
CA ILE A 93 0.11 -16.51 -0.50
C ILE A 93 0.61 -16.50 0.95
N ASP A 94 0.30 -17.52 1.74
CA ASP A 94 0.64 -17.58 3.17
C ASP A 94 1.82 -18.50 3.51
N ASN A 95 2.60 -18.88 2.48
CA ASN A 95 3.74 -19.78 2.59
C ASN A 95 3.40 -21.17 3.19
N GLY A 96 2.16 -21.64 3.01
CA GLY A 96 1.69 -22.93 3.46
C GLY A 96 1.09 -22.93 4.87
N CYS A 97 0.92 -21.77 5.49
CA CYS A 97 0.36 -21.70 6.84
C CYS A 97 -1.08 -22.22 6.93
N SER A 98 -1.91 -22.04 5.90
CA SER A 98 -3.30 -22.54 5.89
C SER A 98 -3.41 -24.01 5.52
N SER A 99 -2.46 -24.55 4.74
CA SER A 99 -2.51 -25.93 4.25
C SER A 99 -1.69 -26.91 5.09
N ASN A 100 -0.53 -26.47 5.60
CA ASN A 100 0.39 -27.29 6.38
C ASN A 100 1.12 -26.44 7.46
N PRO A 101 0.39 -25.97 8.49
CA PRO A 101 0.98 -25.11 9.52
C PRO A 101 2.12 -25.80 10.29
N THR A 102 2.15 -27.14 10.39
CA THR A 102 3.24 -27.84 11.09
C THR A 102 4.57 -27.80 10.34
N ALA A 103 4.54 -27.67 9.01
CA ALA A 103 5.74 -27.52 8.20
C ALA A 103 6.34 -26.10 8.27
N VAL A 104 5.53 -25.09 8.60
CA VAL A 104 5.90 -23.66 8.50
C VAL A 104 6.06 -23.01 9.89
N ASN A 105 5.21 -23.37 10.84
CA ASN A 105 5.18 -22.74 12.15
C ASN A 105 6.46 -23.00 12.94
N GLY A 106 7.12 -21.92 13.37
CA GLY A 106 8.40 -21.95 14.07
C GLY A 106 9.61 -22.18 13.15
N LYS A 107 9.42 -22.17 11.83
CA LYS A 107 10.53 -22.18 10.87
C LYS A 107 11.05 -20.80 10.59
N ASP A 108 12.30 -20.75 10.19
CA ASP A 108 12.97 -19.54 9.79
C ASP A 108 12.82 -19.29 8.29
N TYR A 109 12.70 -18.01 7.95
CA TYR A 109 12.76 -17.49 6.60
C TYR A 109 13.93 -16.50 6.54
N THR A 110 14.79 -16.66 5.54
CA THR A 110 15.87 -15.70 5.26
C THR A 110 15.39 -14.74 4.18
N ALA A 111 15.37 -13.44 4.49
CA ALA A 111 15.01 -12.41 3.53
C ALA A 111 15.98 -12.37 2.34
N PHE A 112 15.50 -11.79 1.24
CA PHE A 112 16.27 -11.64 0.02
C PHE A 112 17.66 -11.04 0.28
N GLU A 113 18.69 -11.65 -0.29
CA GLU A 113 20.09 -11.36 0.04
C GLU A 113 20.48 -9.89 -0.19
N LEU A 114 19.92 -9.26 -1.23
CA LEU A 114 20.17 -7.85 -1.52
C LEU A 114 19.53 -6.88 -0.50
N LEU A 115 18.71 -7.39 0.43
CA LEU A 115 18.07 -6.66 1.51
C LEU A 115 18.66 -7.00 2.90
N GLY A 116 19.83 -7.66 2.94
CA GLY A 116 20.59 -7.88 4.17
C GLY A 116 20.42 -9.25 4.82
N SER A 117 19.74 -10.21 4.18
CA SER A 117 19.64 -11.60 4.65
C SER A 117 19.11 -11.77 6.08
N THR A 118 18.24 -10.86 6.52
CA THR A 118 17.64 -10.91 7.87
C THR A 118 16.84 -12.20 8.05
N ILE A 119 16.98 -12.84 9.21
CA ILE A 119 16.31 -14.11 9.53
C ILE A 119 15.06 -13.83 10.36
N PHE A 120 13.94 -14.39 9.92
CA PHE A 120 12.63 -14.26 10.55
C PHE A 120 12.12 -15.61 11.01
N THR A 121 11.74 -15.75 12.28
CA THR A 121 10.96 -16.92 12.74
C THR A 121 9.48 -16.68 12.48
N MET A 122 8.87 -17.54 11.67
CA MET A 122 7.47 -17.48 11.28
C MET A 122 6.55 -18.18 12.29
N ARG A 123 5.33 -17.66 12.46
CA ARG A 123 4.25 -18.27 13.23
C ARG A 123 2.92 -18.18 12.49
N CYS A 124 2.33 -19.33 12.22
CA CYS A 124 1.03 -19.41 11.58
C CYS A 124 -0.10 -19.14 12.58
N GLY A 125 -1.14 -18.43 12.18
CA GLY A 125 -2.30 -18.14 13.05
C GLY A 125 -1.97 -17.21 14.22
N LYS A 126 -0.84 -16.50 14.15
CA LYS A 126 -0.37 -15.58 15.17
C LYS A 126 -0.16 -14.19 14.58
N ASP A 127 -0.62 -13.19 15.30
CA ASP A 127 -0.26 -11.80 15.08
C ASP A 127 0.99 -11.46 15.92
N VAL A 128 1.64 -10.35 15.61
CA VAL A 128 2.78 -9.82 16.38
C VAL A 128 2.32 -8.57 17.13
N ASN A 129 2.18 -8.63 18.45
CA ASN A 129 1.84 -7.47 19.27
C ASN A 129 3.03 -6.51 19.39
N ALA A 130 3.11 -5.57 18.46
CA ALA A 130 4.18 -4.58 18.42
C ALA A 130 3.74 -3.33 17.64
N PRO A 131 4.31 -2.14 17.92
CA PRO A 131 3.96 -0.92 17.21
C PRO A 131 4.17 -1.01 15.70
N VAL A 132 3.18 -0.55 14.92
CA VAL A 132 3.22 -0.54 13.46
C VAL A 132 4.09 0.63 12.97
N LEU A 133 5.02 0.32 12.07
CA LEU A 133 5.82 1.27 11.30
C LEU A 133 5.11 1.70 10.03
N MET A 134 4.59 0.72 9.30
CA MET A 134 4.00 0.91 7.98
C MET A 134 3.00 -0.20 7.69
N SER A 135 1.94 0.15 6.95
CA SER A 135 1.04 -0.81 6.32
C SER A 135 1.21 -0.73 4.81
N LEU A 136 1.32 -1.88 4.15
CA LEU A 136 1.44 -1.95 2.69
C LEU A 136 0.71 -3.16 2.12
N PHE A 137 0.53 -3.14 0.80
CA PHE A 137 0.02 -4.28 0.05
C PHE A 137 1.19 -5.08 -0.56
N VAL A 138 1.30 -6.34 -0.20
CA VAL A 138 2.27 -7.30 -0.74
C VAL A 138 1.55 -8.52 -1.33
N PRO A 139 2.16 -9.24 -2.29
CA PRO A 139 1.51 -10.41 -2.89
C PRO A 139 1.42 -11.61 -1.93
N ASP A 140 2.39 -11.78 -1.02
CA ASP A 140 2.52 -12.96 -0.17
C ASP A 140 3.26 -12.67 1.14
N PHE A 141 3.29 -13.68 2.02
CA PHE A 141 3.88 -13.58 3.35
C PHE A 141 5.41 -13.36 3.31
N ASN A 142 6.10 -13.96 2.33
CA ASN A 142 7.54 -13.80 2.17
C ASN A 142 7.89 -12.37 1.76
N SER A 143 7.14 -11.81 0.82
CA SER A 143 7.24 -10.41 0.39
C SER A 143 6.99 -9.43 1.54
N CYS A 144 6.16 -9.81 2.54
CA CYS A 144 5.97 -9.02 3.74
C CYS A 144 7.26 -8.96 4.58
N MET A 145 7.93 -10.10 4.77
CA MET A 145 9.21 -10.20 5.48
C MET A 145 10.34 -9.49 4.71
N ASP A 146 10.41 -9.64 3.39
CA ASP A 146 11.34 -8.90 2.53
C ASP A 146 11.12 -7.39 2.62
N SER A 147 9.86 -6.94 2.68
CA SER A 147 9.54 -5.52 2.87
C SER A 147 10.02 -5.00 4.22
N CYS A 148 9.98 -5.82 5.27
CA CYS A 148 10.56 -5.51 6.58
C CYS A 148 12.08 -5.33 6.49
N SER A 149 12.76 -6.27 5.83
CA SER A 149 14.22 -6.21 5.58
C SER A 149 14.61 -4.97 4.78
N SER A 150 13.82 -4.65 3.74
CA SER A 150 13.97 -3.46 2.91
C SER A 150 13.81 -2.17 3.72
N TRP A 151 12.80 -2.09 4.59
CA TRP A 151 12.62 -0.94 5.48
C TRP A 151 13.86 -0.73 6.36
N THR A 152 14.32 -1.77 7.04
CA THR A 152 15.53 -1.72 7.88
C THR A 152 16.78 -1.30 7.09
N THR A 153 16.89 -1.72 5.83
CA THR A 153 18.04 -1.39 4.97
C THR A 153 18.04 0.07 4.50
N TYR A 154 16.88 0.58 4.10
CA TYR A 154 16.79 1.87 3.39
C TYR A 154 16.26 3.02 4.26
N ALA A 155 15.36 2.77 5.21
CA ALA A 155 14.79 3.82 6.05
C ALA A 155 15.84 4.60 6.85
N PRO A 156 16.88 3.98 7.44
CA PRO A 156 17.92 4.73 8.14
C PRO A 156 18.68 5.73 7.25
N ARG A 157 18.79 5.45 5.95
CA ARG A 157 19.47 6.34 4.99
C ARG A 157 18.67 7.61 4.69
N MET A 158 17.35 7.55 4.85
CA MET A 158 16.44 8.66 4.56
C MET A 158 16.06 9.44 5.83
N PHE A 159 15.93 8.74 6.97
CA PHE A 159 15.35 9.29 8.19
C PHE A 159 16.28 9.24 9.41
N GLY A 160 17.52 8.75 9.23
CA GLY A 160 18.49 8.52 10.30
C GLY A 160 18.19 7.25 11.11
N SER A 161 19.21 6.62 11.67
CA SER A 161 19.06 5.37 12.43
C SER A 161 18.36 5.60 13.77
N ASN A 162 17.16 5.02 13.95
CA ASN A 162 16.41 4.96 15.20
C ASN A 162 15.40 3.80 15.19
N ASP A 163 14.65 3.61 16.28
CA ASP A 163 13.65 2.53 16.40
C ASP A 163 12.53 2.59 15.34
N ASN A 164 12.26 3.75 14.73
CA ASN A 164 11.27 3.88 13.65
C ASN A 164 11.83 3.49 12.28
N THR A 165 13.14 3.31 12.15
CA THR A 165 13.79 2.89 10.90
C THR A 165 14.21 1.43 10.92
N THR A 166 13.90 0.69 11.99
CA THR A 166 14.24 -0.72 12.13
C THR A 166 12.97 -1.54 12.24
N CYS A 167 12.69 -2.34 11.22
CA CYS A 167 11.63 -3.32 11.25
C CYS A 167 12.14 -4.62 11.87
N THR A 168 11.41 -5.11 12.87
CA THR A 168 11.77 -6.27 13.71
C THR A 168 10.73 -7.38 13.65
N GLY A 169 9.61 -7.14 12.97
CA GLY A 169 8.58 -8.15 12.80
C GLY A 169 7.50 -7.70 11.85
N VAL A 170 6.66 -8.64 11.46
CA VAL A 170 5.57 -8.41 10.52
C VAL A 170 4.31 -9.12 10.96
N SER A 171 3.18 -8.63 10.46
CA SER A 171 1.91 -9.36 10.51
C SER A 171 1.23 -9.29 9.17
N PHE A 172 0.86 -10.46 8.66
CA PHE A 172 0.37 -10.68 7.32
C PHE A 172 -1.01 -11.31 7.34
N ILE A 173 -1.92 -10.75 6.54
CA ILE A 173 -3.33 -11.17 6.49
C ILE A 173 -3.63 -11.59 5.04
N PRO A 174 -3.55 -12.90 4.71
CA PRO A 174 -3.65 -13.37 3.33
C PRO A 174 -4.95 -12.94 2.63
N LEU A 175 -6.05 -12.92 3.39
CA LEU A 175 -7.36 -12.53 2.87
C LEU A 175 -7.38 -11.10 2.32
N TRP A 176 -6.54 -10.21 2.87
CA TRP A 176 -6.46 -8.80 2.49
C TRP A 176 -5.55 -8.55 1.28
N THR A 177 -4.92 -9.59 0.71
CA THR A 177 -4.30 -9.49 -0.63
C THR A 177 -5.36 -9.12 -1.68
N ASN A 178 -6.62 -9.51 -1.46
CA ASN A 178 -7.75 -8.98 -2.22
C ASN A 178 -8.14 -7.58 -1.70
N LYS A 179 -7.84 -6.55 -2.50
CA LYS A 179 -8.11 -5.15 -2.15
C LYS A 179 -9.60 -4.84 -1.89
N THR A 180 -10.52 -5.51 -2.58
CA THR A 180 -11.96 -5.33 -2.36
C THR A 180 -12.36 -5.82 -0.96
N ILE A 181 -11.80 -6.95 -0.53
CA ILE A 181 -12.04 -7.49 0.82
C ILE A 181 -11.36 -6.61 1.87
N ALA A 182 -10.12 -6.18 1.63
CA ALA A 182 -9.41 -5.26 2.50
C ALA A 182 -10.18 -3.94 2.69
N LEU A 183 -10.68 -3.35 1.60
CA LEU A 183 -11.48 -2.13 1.64
C LEU A 183 -12.76 -2.32 2.45
N LYS A 184 -13.49 -3.43 2.25
CA LYS A 184 -14.68 -3.76 3.04
C LYS A 184 -14.37 -3.88 4.54
N GLY A 185 -13.18 -4.37 4.88
CA GLY A 185 -12.68 -4.47 6.25
C GLY A 185 -12.03 -3.19 6.79
N GLY A 186 -11.93 -2.11 6.00
CA GLY A 186 -11.24 -0.88 6.40
C GLY A 186 -9.72 -1.04 6.56
N ALA A 187 -9.13 -2.07 5.94
CA ALA A 187 -7.71 -2.39 6.09
C ALA A 187 -6.84 -1.58 5.09
N PRO A 188 -5.86 -0.80 5.57
CA PRO A 188 -4.96 -0.01 4.71
C PRO A 188 -3.89 -0.84 3.98
N GLY A 189 -3.80 -2.13 4.28
CA GLY A 189 -2.83 -3.06 3.71
C GLY A 189 -3.04 -4.47 4.26
N ASN A 190 -2.32 -5.43 3.70
CA ASN A 190 -2.30 -6.82 4.15
C ASN A 190 -1.01 -7.19 4.87
N CYS A 191 0.01 -6.33 4.84
CA CYS A 191 1.27 -6.48 5.53
C CYS A 191 1.52 -5.29 6.45
N TYR A 192 1.79 -5.57 7.72
CA TYR A 192 2.08 -4.59 8.75
C TYR A 192 3.50 -4.78 9.24
N LEU A 193 4.37 -3.83 8.91
CA LEU A 193 5.75 -3.78 9.41
C LEU A 193 5.74 -3.28 10.84
N LYS A 194 6.48 -3.93 11.74
CA LYS A 194 6.45 -3.65 13.18
C LYS A 194 7.85 -3.46 13.75
N LYS A 195 7.98 -2.50 14.67
CA LYS A 195 9.21 -2.24 15.43
C LYS A 195 9.13 -2.85 16.83
N ASN A 196 10.29 -3.08 17.45
CA ASN A 196 10.41 -3.59 18.82
C ASN A 196 9.64 -4.91 19.06
N ALA A 197 9.50 -5.73 18.02
CA ALA A 197 8.92 -7.06 18.10
C ALA A 197 9.98 -8.07 18.58
N SER A 198 9.55 -9.02 19.40
CA SER A 198 10.36 -10.14 19.87
C SER A 198 9.55 -11.45 19.78
N THR A 199 10.18 -12.60 20.03
CA THR A 199 9.45 -13.88 20.08
C THR A 199 8.35 -13.90 21.15
N GLY A 200 8.46 -13.06 22.19
CA GLY A 200 7.39 -12.84 23.18
C GLY A 200 6.21 -12.01 22.67
N SER A 201 6.33 -11.37 21.51
CA SER A 201 5.28 -10.53 20.93
C SER A 201 4.19 -11.34 20.21
N PHE A 202 4.35 -12.65 19.98
CA PHE A 202 3.32 -13.43 19.30
C PHE A 202 2.03 -13.52 20.12
N GLN A 203 0.91 -13.16 19.50
CA GLN A 203 -0.42 -13.22 20.09
C GLN A 203 -1.42 -13.89 19.15
N THR A 204 -2.59 -14.27 19.68
CA THR A 204 -3.70 -14.70 18.82
C THR A 204 -4.21 -13.50 18.04
N GLY A 205 -4.32 -13.62 16.71
CA GLY A 205 -4.79 -12.53 15.86
C GLY A 205 -6.25 -12.15 16.15
N ASN A 206 -6.56 -10.85 16.17
CA ASN A 206 -7.92 -10.35 16.39
C ASN A 206 -8.65 -9.91 15.11
N ALA A 207 -8.05 -10.11 13.93
CA ALA A 207 -8.53 -9.55 12.67
C ALA A 207 -9.83 -10.20 12.13
N GLY A 208 -10.40 -11.18 12.84
CA GLY A 208 -11.57 -11.96 12.37
C GLY A 208 -11.28 -12.88 11.18
N THR A 209 -10.00 -12.96 10.78
CA THR A 209 -9.48 -13.75 9.66
C THR A 209 -8.09 -14.29 10.05
N PRO A 210 -7.58 -15.36 9.42
CA PRO A 210 -6.21 -15.83 9.66
C PRO A 210 -5.17 -14.70 9.52
N VAL A 211 -4.24 -14.67 10.48
CA VAL A 211 -3.09 -13.77 10.52
C VAL A 211 -1.84 -14.61 10.71
N HIS A 212 -0.75 -14.25 10.03
CA HIS A 212 0.56 -14.89 10.17
C HIS A 212 1.59 -13.85 10.57
N GLY A 213 2.44 -14.20 11.52
CA GLY A 213 3.39 -13.30 12.13
C GLY A 213 4.79 -13.80 11.89
N ALA A 214 5.74 -12.90 11.72
CA ALA A 214 7.15 -13.27 11.77
C ALA A 214 7.93 -12.22 12.55
N VAL A 215 8.99 -12.63 13.22
CA VAL A 215 9.83 -11.75 14.03
C VAL A 215 11.28 -12.04 13.72
N VAL A 216 12.10 -11.00 13.64
CA VAL A 216 13.53 -11.09 13.41
C VAL A 216 14.20 -11.83 14.58
N THR A 217 15.01 -12.83 14.28
CA THR A 217 15.79 -13.60 15.27
C THR A 217 17.29 -13.45 15.12
N LEU A 218 17.75 -12.97 13.96
CA LEU A 218 19.13 -12.58 13.72
C LEU A 218 19.16 -11.36 12.79
N LEU A 219 19.85 -10.29 13.23
CA LEU A 219 20.22 -9.12 12.42
C LEU A 219 21.67 -9.27 11.94
#